data_AF-A0A5B2TH06-F1
#
_entry.id   AF-A0A5B2TH06-F1
#
_cell.length_a   1.000
_cell.length_b   1.000
_cell.length_c   1.000
_cell.angle_alpha   90.00
_cell.angle_beta   90.00
_cell.angle_gamma   90.00
#
_symmetry.space_group_name_H-M   'P 1'
#
loop_
_entity.id
_entity.type
_entity.pdbx_description
1 polymer ?
#
loop_
_entity_poly.entity_id
_entity_poly.type
_entity_poly.pdbx_seq_one_letter_code
_entity_poly.pdbx_strand_id
1 'polypeptide(L)'
;METRGGGAGCMRPDPFPAKAEEHPMTPSAHPQRLRGRGAALVLSMAGVFLLIGAAFIASPPLGAALFGLPATGAEAQAWLRALALRDLALGLYLAGLLWLGSRRSLGVVLAATVVIPPGDMLMVAGWHGGAAPAPLLLHGLSALATGGMAAWLLRPPSAGTPSG
;
A
#
# COMPACT_ATOMS: atom_id res chain seq x y z
N MET A 1 -41.04 57.71 -54.17
CA MET A 1 -40.68 56.30 -54.41
C MET A 1 -39.15 56.27 -54.43
N GLU A 2 -38.50 56.25 -53.25
CA GLU A 2 -38.10 55.01 -52.52
C GLU A 2 -36.92 54.33 -53.28
N THR A 3 -35.71 54.04 -52.80
CA THR A 3 -34.97 54.14 -51.52
C THR A 3 -33.47 53.80 -51.80
N ARG A 4 -32.56 54.17 -50.88
CA ARG A 4 -31.34 53.45 -50.38
C ARG A 4 -30.25 53.04 -51.41
N GLY A 5 -28.96 53.32 -51.22
CA GLY A 5 -28.17 53.34 -49.98
C GLY A 5 -27.40 52.02 -49.84
N GLY A 6 -26.07 52.03 -50.02
CA GLY A 6 -25.24 50.83 -49.88
C GLY A 6 -23.74 51.15 -49.94
N GLY A 7 -23.20 51.66 -48.83
CA GLY A 7 -21.77 51.93 -48.68
C GLY A 7 -20.96 50.63 -48.60
N ALA A 8 -19.89 50.56 -49.38
CA ALA A 8 -18.88 49.52 -49.29
C ALA A 8 -18.07 49.71 -47.99
N GLY A 9 -18.47 48.98 -46.95
CA GLY A 9 -17.75 48.92 -45.68
C GLY A 9 -16.44 48.16 -45.85
N CYS A 10 -15.33 48.89 -45.66
CA CYS A 10 -13.98 48.36 -45.54
C CYS A 10 -13.93 47.39 -44.35
N MET A 11 -13.81 46.09 -44.63
CA MET A 11 -13.66 45.04 -43.62
C MET A 11 -12.30 45.21 -42.93
N ARG A 12 -12.32 45.68 -41.68
CA ARG A 12 -11.13 45.68 -40.82
C ARG A 12 -10.87 44.24 -40.36
N PRO A 13 -9.63 43.72 -40.46
CA PRO A 13 -9.28 42.48 -39.81
C PRO A 13 -9.34 42.68 -38.29
N ASP A 14 -9.98 41.74 -37.61
CA ASP A 14 -10.06 41.74 -36.15
C ASP A 14 -8.65 41.69 -35.55
N PRO A 15 -8.32 42.57 -34.59
CA PRO A 15 -7.05 42.51 -33.91
C PRO A 15 -7.07 41.28 -33.00
N PHE A 16 -6.17 40.33 -33.25
CA PHE A 16 -5.69 39.24 -32.39
C PHE A 16 -6.66 38.70 -31.31
N PRO A 17 -6.99 37.39 -31.32
CA PRO A 17 -7.80 36.81 -30.26
C PRO A 17 -7.16 37.10 -28.89
N ALA A 18 -8.03 37.52 -27.97
CA ALA A 18 -7.72 37.82 -26.58
C ALA A 18 -6.83 36.72 -25.97
N LYS A 19 -5.89 37.18 -25.13
CA LYS A 19 -4.92 36.39 -24.36
C LYS A 19 -5.49 35.00 -24.04
N ALA A 20 -4.78 33.96 -24.50
CA ALA A 20 -4.98 32.61 -23.99
C ALA A 20 -4.97 32.70 -22.46
N GLU A 21 -6.10 32.41 -21.83
CA GLU A 21 -6.12 32.26 -20.38
C GLU A 21 -5.19 31.10 -20.07
N GLU A 22 -4.02 31.43 -19.52
CA GLU A 22 -3.12 30.45 -18.96
C GLU A 22 -3.87 29.75 -17.84
N HIS A 23 -4.50 28.61 -18.16
CA HIS A 23 -5.02 27.69 -17.17
C HIS A 23 -3.88 27.45 -16.19
N PRO A 24 -4.00 27.84 -14.91
CA PRO A 24 -2.91 27.69 -13.96
C PRO A 24 -2.54 26.22 -13.93
N MET A 25 -1.32 25.92 -14.38
CA MET A 25 -0.74 24.59 -14.31
C MET A 25 -0.78 24.19 -12.84
N THR A 26 -1.73 23.34 -12.48
CA THR A 26 -1.83 22.80 -11.14
C THR A 26 -0.49 22.13 -10.85
N PRO A 27 0.17 22.44 -9.72
CA PRO A 27 1.44 21.82 -9.38
C PRO A 27 1.28 20.31 -9.47
N SER A 28 2.05 19.66 -10.35
CA SER A 28 2.08 18.20 -10.44
C SER A 28 2.33 17.67 -9.04
N ALA A 29 1.34 16.98 -8.47
CA ALA A 29 1.39 16.51 -7.09
C ALA A 29 2.61 15.59 -6.93
N HIS A 30 3.71 16.14 -6.40
CA HIS A 30 4.90 15.33 -6.17
C HIS A 30 4.54 14.19 -5.21
N PRO A 31 4.82 12.93 -5.57
CA PRO A 31 4.49 11.80 -4.73
C PRO A 31 5.11 11.98 -3.35
N GLN A 32 4.27 12.15 -2.33
CA GLN A 32 4.73 12.34 -0.96
C GLN A 32 5.48 11.10 -0.50
N ARG A 33 6.79 11.22 -0.29
CA ARG A 33 7.62 10.17 0.30
C ARG A 33 7.42 10.14 1.81
N LEU A 34 7.32 8.93 2.37
CA LEU A 34 7.22 8.75 3.81
C LEU A 34 8.59 8.98 4.47
N ARG A 35 8.66 9.77 5.54
CA ARG A 35 9.91 10.12 6.25
C ARG A 35 9.71 10.07 7.77
N GLY A 36 10.81 10.08 8.52
CA GLY A 36 10.81 10.14 9.98
C GLY A 36 10.16 8.90 10.63
N ARG A 37 9.32 9.13 11.65
CA ARG A 37 8.68 8.05 12.44
C ARG A 37 7.86 7.07 11.61
N GLY A 38 7.17 7.56 10.58
CA GLY A 38 6.40 6.70 9.68
C GLY A 38 7.28 5.74 8.88
N ALA A 39 8.40 6.24 8.37
CA ALA A 39 9.39 5.41 7.67
C ALA A 39 10.00 4.36 8.61
N ALA A 40 10.33 4.76 9.85
CA ALA A 40 10.83 3.83 10.86
C ALA A 40 9.82 2.72 11.16
N LEU A 41 8.53 3.04 11.31
CA LEU A 41 7.50 2.04 11.59
C LEU A 41 7.35 1.03 10.44
N VAL A 42 7.41 1.49 9.19
CA VAL A 42 7.38 0.63 8.00
C VAL A 42 8.63 -0.25 7.93
N LEU A 43 9.81 0.30 8.21
CA LEU A 43 11.06 -0.47 8.26
C LEU A 43 11.03 -1.52 9.37
N SER A 44 10.50 -1.19 10.55
CA SER A 44 10.33 -2.16 11.62
C SER A 44 9.43 -3.31 11.19
N MET A 45 8.31 -3.00 10.52
CA MET A 45 7.40 -4.03 10.02
C MET A 45 8.04 -4.89 8.93
N ALA A 46 8.77 -4.27 8.00
CA ALA A 46 9.57 -4.98 7.01
C ALA A 46 10.60 -5.90 7.67
N GLY A 47 11.31 -5.40 8.69
CA GLY A 47 12.29 -6.17 9.46
C GLY A 47 11.67 -7.37 10.16
N VAL A 48 10.48 -7.24 10.73
CA VAL A 48 9.74 -8.38 11.33
C VAL A 48 9.47 -9.46 10.31
N PHE A 49 8.97 -9.12 9.11
CA PHE A 49 8.75 -10.12 8.05
C PHE A 49 10.04 -10.79 7.59
N LEU A 50 11.13 -10.02 7.44
CA LEU A 50 12.44 -10.58 7.09
C LEU A 50 12.96 -11.56 8.15
N LEU A 51 12.82 -11.20 9.43
CA LEU A 51 13.23 -12.05 10.55
C LEU A 51 12.40 -13.32 10.64
N ILE A 52 11.08 -13.23 10.45
CA ILE A 52 10.18 -14.41 10.42
C ILE A 52 10.56 -15.33 9.26
N GLY A 53 10.70 -14.79 8.05
CA GLY A 53 11.10 -15.59 6.88
C GLY A 53 12.48 -16.25 7.07
N ALA A 54 13.47 -15.51 7.57
CA ALA A 54 14.77 -16.09 7.89
C ALA A 54 14.67 -17.19 8.97
N ALA A 55 13.87 -16.97 10.01
CA ALA A 55 13.66 -17.95 11.08
C ALA A 55 13.00 -19.24 10.57
N PHE A 56 12.05 -19.15 9.64
CA PHE A 56 11.37 -20.31 9.07
C PHE A 56 12.32 -21.16 8.19
N ILE A 57 13.25 -20.51 7.48
CA ILE A 57 14.30 -21.20 6.71
C ILE A 57 15.30 -21.87 7.66
N ALA A 58 15.78 -21.12 8.66
CA ALA A 58 16.81 -21.59 9.59
C ALA A 58 16.29 -22.66 10.55
N SER A 59 15.02 -22.58 10.96
CA SER A 59 14.38 -23.49 11.89
C SER A 59 12.92 -23.76 11.47
N PRO A 60 12.69 -24.77 10.62
CA PRO A 60 11.33 -25.20 10.27
C PRO A 60 10.46 -25.56 11.49
N PRO A 61 10.97 -26.19 12.57
CA PRO A 61 10.16 -26.44 13.77
C PRO A 61 9.68 -25.16 14.45
N LEU A 62 10.52 -24.12 14.51
CA LEU A 62 10.12 -22.81 15.04
C LEU A 62 9.07 -22.18 14.13
N GLY A 63 9.25 -22.26 12.81
CA GLY A 63 8.29 -21.74 11.85
C GLY A 63 6.93 -22.44 11.95
N ALA A 64 6.91 -23.75 12.10
CA ALA A 64 5.72 -24.53 12.39
C ALA A 64 5.01 -24.09 13.68
N ALA A 65 5.76 -23.89 14.76
CA ALA A 65 5.20 -23.46 16.04
C ALA A 65 4.60 -22.04 15.95
N LEU A 66 5.29 -21.11 15.28
CA LEU A 66 4.83 -19.73 15.09
C LEU A 66 3.62 -19.65 14.17
N PHE A 67 3.66 -20.37 13.04
CA PHE A 67 2.55 -20.37 12.09
C PHE A 67 1.33 -21.12 12.65
N GLY A 68 1.57 -22.18 13.41
CA GLY A 68 0.53 -23.08 13.93
C GLY A 68 0.22 -24.25 13.02
N LEU A 69 1.18 -24.73 12.22
CA LEU A 69 1.02 -25.93 11.36
C LEU A 69 2.23 -26.86 11.52
N PRO A 70 2.09 -28.19 11.36
CA PRO A 70 3.18 -29.13 11.61
C PRO A 70 4.35 -28.99 10.61
N ALA A 71 5.57 -29.31 11.04
CA ALA A 71 6.78 -29.35 10.20
C ALA A 71 7.16 -30.77 9.74
N THR A 72 6.40 -31.80 10.07
CA THR A 72 6.79 -33.19 9.85
C THR A 72 6.50 -33.65 8.42
N GLY A 73 7.50 -34.22 7.74
CA GLY A 73 7.41 -34.65 6.35
C GLY A 73 8.10 -33.69 5.38
N ALA A 74 8.29 -34.14 4.13
CA ALA A 74 8.99 -33.35 3.11
C ALA A 74 8.08 -32.23 2.56
N GLU A 75 6.79 -32.52 2.39
CA GLU A 75 5.77 -31.61 1.92
C GLU A 75 5.58 -30.44 2.89
N ALA A 76 5.47 -30.73 4.18
CA ALA A 76 5.35 -29.73 5.24
C ALA A 76 6.56 -28.78 5.26
N GLN A 77 7.78 -29.31 5.11
CA GLN A 77 8.99 -28.51 5.01
C GLN A 77 9.04 -27.64 3.75
N ALA A 78 8.62 -28.18 2.59
CA ALA A 78 8.55 -27.40 1.36
C ALA A 78 7.54 -26.24 1.48
N TRP A 79 6.38 -26.51 2.07
CA TRP A 79 5.36 -25.50 2.33
C TRP A 79 5.85 -24.43 3.33
N LEU A 80 6.54 -24.81 4.41
CA LEU A 80 7.13 -23.85 5.35
C LEU A 80 8.18 -22.95 4.68
N ARG A 81 8.99 -23.51 3.76
CA ARG A 81 9.94 -22.72 2.96
C ARG A 81 9.23 -21.76 2.01
N ALA A 82 8.10 -22.16 1.42
CA ALA A 82 7.29 -21.28 0.59
C ALA A 82 6.73 -20.09 1.39
N LEU A 83 6.23 -20.34 2.60
CA LEU A 83 5.83 -19.26 3.52
C LEU A 83 7.01 -18.37 3.91
N ALA A 84 8.16 -18.97 4.17
CA ALA A 84 9.35 -18.22 4.52
C ALA A 84 9.75 -17.25 3.40
N LEU A 85 9.72 -17.71 2.14
CA LEU A 85 10.00 -16.89 0.97
C LEU A 85 8.94 -15.81 0.77
N ARG A 86 7.66 -16.10 1.06
CA ARG A 86 6.60 -15.09 1.09
C ARG A 86 6.97 -13.98 2.07
N ASP A 87 7.30 -14.29 3.32
CA ASP A 87 7.58 -13.28 4.33
C ASP A 87 8.87 -12.50 4.02
N LEU A 88 9.89 -13.15 3.46
CA LEU A 88 11.06 -12.43 2.92
C LEU A 88 10.66 -11.45 1.81
N ALA A 89 9.82 -11.87 0.86
CA ALA A 89 9.33 -10.99 -0.20
C ALA A 89 8.50 -9.83 0.36
N LEU A 90 7.64 -10.08 1.37
CA LEU A 90 6.87 -9.05 2.08
C LEU A 90 7.81 -7.97 2.63
N GLY A 91 8.83 -8.38 3.38
CA GLY A 91 9.80 -7.46 3.96
C GLY A 91 10.58 -6.67 2.90
N LEU A 92 11.05 -7.35 1.86
CA LEU A 92 11.83 -6.73 0.78
C LEU A 92 11.03 -5.70 0.00
N TYR A 93 9.78 -6.01 -0.41
CA TYR A 93 9.02 -5.02 -1.16
C TYR A 93 8.58 -3.86 -0.26
N LEU A 94 8.35 -4.04 1.04
CA LEU A 94 8.03 -2.93 1.94
C LEU A 94 9.20 -1.96 2.05
N ALA A 95 10.41 -2.48 2.23
CA ALA A 95 11.63 -1.68 2.21
C ALA A 95 11.84 -0.99 0.84
N GLY A 96 11.64 -1.73 -0.26
CA GLY A 96 11.75 -1.20 -1.62
C GLY A 96 10.73 -0.11 -1.93
N LEU A 97 9.46 -0.29 -1.57
CA LEU A 97 8.39 0.71 -1.74
C LEU A 97 8.61 1.94 -0.87
N LEU A 98 9.15 1.76 0.33
CA LEU A 98 9.53 2.89 1.16
C LEU A 98 10.67 3.71 0.51
N TRP A 99 11.67 3.03 -0.06
CA TRP A 99 12.80 3.68 -0.71
C TRP A 99 12.39 4.34 -2.02
N LEU A 100 11.66 3.63 -2.88
CA LEU A 100 11.45 4.02 -4.28
C LEU A 100 10.09 4.67 -4.50
N GLY A 101 9.07 4.27 -3.73
CA GLY A 101 7.67 4.61 -3.96
C GLY A 101 7.16 5.84 -3.22
N SER A 102 5.83 5.98 -3.23
CA SER A 102 5.09 7.02 -2.53
C SER A 102 4.38 6.45 -1.30
N ARG A 103 4.02 7.33 -0.35
CA ARG A 103 3.17 6.98 0.80
C ARG A 103 1.89 6.24 0.38
N ARG A 104 1.25 6.71 -0.71
CA ARG A 104 0.01 6.11 -1.24
C ARG A 104 0.27 4.73 -1.83
N SER A 105 1.32 4.57 -2.64
CA SER A 105 1.70 3.27 -3.23
C SER A 105 1.94 2.22 -2.14
N LEU A 106 2.68 2.58 -1.10
CA LEU A 106 2.94 1.72 0.05
C LEU A 106 1.63 1.34 0.77
N GLY A 107 0.73 2.32 0.99
CA GLY A 107 -0.57 2.07 1.60
C GLY A 107 -1.47 1.14 0.78
N VAL A 108 -1.50 1.29 -0.55
CA VAL A 108 -2.28 0.42 -1.45
C VAL A 108 -1.75 -1.02 -1.41
N VAL A 109 -0.43 -1.19 -1.48
CA VAL A 109 0.16 -2.52 -1.42
C VAL A 109 -0.15 -3.17 -0.07
N LEU A 110 0.01 -2.45 1.04
CA LEU A 110 -0.35 -2.97 2.36
C LEU A 110 -1.83 -3.31 2.51
N ALA A 111 -2.73 -2.53 1.89
CA ALA A 111 -4.15 -2.85 1.87
C ALA A 111 -4.43 -4.16 1.12
N ALA A 112 -3.71 -4.44 0.04
CA ALA A 112 -3.81 -5.75 -0.65
C ALA A 112 -3.19 -6.87 0.20
N THR A 113 -2.03 -6.62 0.83
CA THR A 113 -1.34 -7.57 1.70
C THR A 113 -2.17 -8.02 2.89
N VAL A 114 -3.09 -7.18 3.39
CA VAL A 114 -3.92 -7.49 4.57
C VAL A 114 -4.73 -8.78 4.42
N VAL A 115 -4.94 -9.27 3.19
CA VAL A 115 -5.63 -10.54 2.92
C VAL A 115 -4.85 -11.76 3.41
N ILE A 116 -3.52 -11.66 3.48
CA ILE A 116 -2.64 -12.77 3.88
C ILE A 116 -2.94 -13.25 5.31
N PRO A 117 -2.89 -12.42 6.36
CA PRO A 117 -3.11 -12.90 7.73
C PRO A 117 -4.51 -13.52 7.98
N PRO A 118 -5.64 -13.01 7.46
CA PRO A 118 -6.92 -13.72 7.46
C PRO A 118 -6.86 -15.08 6.75
N GLY A 119 -6.18 -15.17 5.61
CA GLY A 119 -5.93 -16.44 4.93
C GLY A 119 -5.15 -17.43 5.81
N ASP A 120 -4.12 -16.95 6.50
CA ASP A 120 -3.33 -17.73 7.46
C ASP A 120 -4.20 -18.22 8.64
N MET A 121 -5.08 -17.37 9.17
CA MET A 121 -6.06 -17.77 10.18
C MET A 121 -6.99 -18.88 9.69
N LEU A 122 -7.49 -18.79 8.46
CA LEU A 122 -8.35 -19.82 7.86
C LEU A 122 -7.60 -21.15 7.69
N MET A 123 -6.33 -21.12 7.28
CA MET A 123 -5.50 -22.32 7.18
C MET A 123 -5.30 -22.98 8.55
N VAL A 124 -4.94 -22.20 9.57
CA VAL A 124 -4.76 -22.69 10.95
C VAL A 124 -6.08 -23.23 11.51
N ALA A 125 -7.17 -22.48 11.37
CA ALA A 125 -8.49 -22.89 11.85
C ALA A 125 -8.97 -24.16 11.15
N GLY A 126 -8.77 -24.27 9.82
CA GLY A 126 -9.11 -25.46 9.05
C GLY A 126 -8.33 -26.69 9.49
N TRP A 127 -7.05 -26.54 9.82
CA TRP A 127 -6.22 -27.64 10.30
C TRP A 127 -6.60 -28.10 11.72
N HIS A 128 -6.81 -27.17 12.64
CA HIS A 128 -7.08 -27.47 14.07
C HIS A 128 -8.56 -27.56 14.42
N GLY A 129 -9.48 -27.42 13.47
CA GLY A 129 -10.91 -27.30 13.75
C GLY A 129 -11.25 -26.09 14.64
N GLY A 130 -10.45 -25.03 14.58
CA GLY A 130 -10.58 -23.82 15.41
C GLY A 130 -9.87 -23.86 16.77
N ALA A 131 -9.28 -24.99 17.18
CA ALA A 131 -8.66 -25.17 18.49
C ALA A 131 -7.16 -24.76 18.53
N ALA A 132 -6.81 -23.56 18.06
CA ALA A 132 -5.43 -23.06 18.07
C ALA A 132 -5.35 -21.56 18.42
N PRO A 133 -5.68 -21.17 19.67
CA PRO A 133 -5.86 -19.76 20.04
C PRO A 133 -4.57 -18.95 19.89
N ALA A 134 -3.41 -19.49 20.26
CA ALA A 134 -2.15 -18.74 20.21
C ALA A 134 -1.72 -18.37 18.77
N PRO A 135 -1.66 -19.31 17.80
CA PRO A 135 -1.37 -18.95 16.41
C PRO A 135 -2.45 -18.06 15.78
N LEU A 136 -3.74 -18.29 16.07
CA LEU A 136 -4.82 -17.44 15.57
C LEU A 136 -4.71 -15.99 16.07
N LEU A 137 -4.31 -15.80 17.32
CA LEU A 137 -4.05 -14.47 17.87
C LEU A 137 -2.86 -13.78 17.18
N LEU A 138 -1.78 -14.52 16.88
CA LEU A 138 -0.62 -13.95 16.18
C LEU A 138 -1.00 -13.46 14.78
N HIS A 139 -1.76 -14.25 14.03
CA HIS A 139 -2.26 -13.87 12.71
C HIS A 139 -3.26 -12.71 12.78
N GLY A 140 -4.15 -12.71 13.78
CA GLY A 140 -5.09 -11.63 14.04
C GLY A 140 -4.37 -10.30 14.34
N LEU A 141 -3.33 -10.32 15.18
CA LEU A 141 -2.49 -9.15 15.45
C LEU A 141 -1.77 -8.66 14.18
N SER A 142 -1.29 -9.59 13.35
CA SER A 142 -0.66 -9.25 12.07
C SER A 142 -1.65 -8.61 11.09
N ALA A 143 -2.91 -9.06 11.05
CA ALA A 143 -3.98 -8.44 10.27
C ALA A 143 -4.26 -7.01 10.73
N LEU A 144 -4.38 -6.80 12.04
CA LEU A 144 -4.61 -5.49 12.63
C LEU A 144 -3.45 -4.52 12.37
N ALA A 145 -2.20 -4.99 12.54
CA ALA A 145 -1.01 -4.18 12.28
C ALA A 145 -0.92 -3.76 10.81
N THR A 146 -1.07 -4.73 9.89
CA THR A 146 -0.98 -4.50 8.45
C THR A 146 -2.13 -3.60 7.97
N GLY A 147 -3.37 -3.91 8.36
CA GLY A 147 -4.55 -3.14 7.99
C GLY A 147 -4.56 -1.73 8.61
N GLY A 148 -4.16 -1.62 9.88
CA GLY A 148 -4.03 -0.34 10.57
C GLY A 148 -2.99 0.57 9.92
N MET A 149 -1.83 0.01 9.54
CA MET A 149 -0.82 0.74 8.76
C MET A 149 -1.35 1.17 7.40
N ALA A 150 -2.00 0.27 6.66
CA ALA A 150 -2.59 0.57 5.36
C ALA A 150 -3.58 1.73 5.46
N ALA A 151 -4.51 1.64 6.41
CA ALA A 151 -5.49 2.68 6.67
C ALA A 151 -4.82 4.01 7.03
N TRP A 152 -3.81 4.01 7.90
CA TRP A 152 -3.08 5.23 8.26
C TRP A 152 -2.34 5.88 7.08
N LEU A 153 -1.73 5.08 6.21
CA LEU A 153 -1.03 5.58 5.03
C LEU A 153 -1.99 6.17 3.99
N LEU A 154 -3.21 5.62 3.88
CA LEU A 154 -4.23 6.01 2.90
C LEU A 154 -5.20 7.10 3.40
N ARG A 155 -5.13 7.50 4.68
CA ARG A 155 -5.93 8.59 5.22
C ARG A 155 -5.67 9.90 4.44
N PRO A 156 -6.71 10.64 4.05
CA PRO A 156 -6.56 11.98 3.51
C PRO A 156 -5.88 12.91 4.53
N PRO A 157 -5.09 13.91 4.08
CA PRO A 157 -4.70 15.01 4.96
C PRO A 157 -5.95 15.66 5.54
N SER A 158 -5.97 15.90 6.86
CA SER A 158 -7.05 16.67 7.48
C SER A 158 -7.16 18.02 6.77
N ALA A 159 -8.33 18.36 6.23
CA ALA A 159 -8.58 19.70 5.72
C ALA A 159 -8.34 20.67 6.88
N GLY A 160 -7.26 21.45 6.80
CA GLY A 160 -6.95 22.46 7.80
C GLY A 160 -8.11 23.42 7.93
N THR A 161 -8.51 23.71 9.16
CA THR A 161 -9.43 24.80 9.49
C THR A 161 -8.95 26.06 8.76
N PRO A 162 -9.80 26.76 7.98
CA PRO A 162 -9.40 27.99 7.33
C PRO A 162 -8.92 28.99 8.40
N SER A 163 -7.70 29.49 8.23
CA SER A 163 -7.19 30.61 9.01
C SER A 163 -7.98 31.84 8.55
N GLY A 164 -8.85 32.34 9.42
CA GLY A 164 -9.43 33.68 9.29
C GLY A 164 -8.41 34.77 9.61
#